data_AF-A0A4Q8PFU4-F1
#
_entry.id   AF-A0A4Q8PFU4-F1
#
_cell.length_a   1.000
_cell.length_b   1.000
_cell.length_c   1.000
_cell.angle_alpha   90.00
_cell.angle_beta   90.00
_cell.angle_gamma   90.00
#
_symmetry.space_group_name_H-M   'P 1'
#
loop_
_entity.id
_entity.type
_entity.pdbx_description
1 polymer ?
#
loop_
_entity_poly.entity_id
_entity_poly.type
_entity_poly.pdbx_seq_one_letter_code
_entity_poly.pdbx_strand_id
1 'polypeptide(L)' 'MPKKNLYSEEIVIAKKQLTQLSTLKDKVSLLTRQWEGDIGANLPGYTELLAHVERIERQIHEQIGSWKKTPAM' A
#
# COMPACT_ATOMS: atom_id res chain seq x y z
N MET A 1 14.37 30.47 8.10
CA MET A 1 14.61 29.17 7.43
C MET A 1 13.34 28.34 7.49
N PRO A 2 12.89 27.67 6.42
CA PRO A 2 11.74 26.78 6.52
C PRO A 2 12.11 25.59 7.42
N LYS A 3 11.35 25.37 8.49
CA LYS A 3 11.57 24.22 9.38
C LYS A 3 11.30 22.93 8.58
N LYS A 4 12.32 22.13 8.30
CA LYS A 4 12.16 20.82 7.64
C LYS A 4 11.39 19.89 8.57
N ASN A 5 10.31 19.27 8.07
CA ASN A 5 9.57 18.24 8.80
C ASN A 5 10.55 17.11 9.24
N LEU A 6 10.49 16.73 10.51
CA LEU A 6 11.36 15.71 11.12
C LEU A 6 11.28 14.38 10.37
N TYR A 7 10.11 14.04 9.81
CA TYR A 7 9.81 12.79 9.14
C TYR A 7 9.91 12.85 7.61
N SER A 8 10.64 13.83 7.07
CA SER A 8 10.66 14.06 5.62
C SER A 8 11.20 12.87 4.83
N GLU A 9 12.18 12.13 5.38
CA GLU A 9 12.75 10.94 4.74
C GLU A 9 11.82 9.73 4.88
N GLU A 10 11.20 9.54 6.04
CA GLU A 10 10.22 8.48 6.32
C GLU A 10 9.00 8.62 5.41
N ILE A 11 8.53 9.84 5.17
CA ILE A 11 7.44 10.10 4.21
C ILE A 11 7.85 9.69 2.79
N VAL A 12 9.11 9.89 2.38
CA VAL A 12 9.60 9.47 1.06
C VAL A 12 9.68 7.94 0.97
N ILE A 13 10.18 7.28 2.01
CA ILE A 13 10.27 5.81 2.07
C ILE A 13 8.87 5.19 2.04
N ALA A 14 7.94 5.71 2.86
CA ALA A 14 6.56 5.24 2.90
C ALA A 14 5.84 5.40 1.55
N LYS A 15 6.09 6.50 0.82
CA LYS A 15 5.58 6.66 -0.54
C LYS A 15 6.12 5.61 -1.52
N LYS A 16 7.40 5.25 -1.41
CA LYS A 16 7.98 4.16 -2.23
C LYS A 16 7.32 2.81 -1.91
N GLN A 17 7.06 2.55 -0.63
CA GLN A 17 6.34 1.34 -0.20
C GLN A 17 4.92 1.30 -0.77
N LEU A 18 4.19 2.43 -0.80
CA LEU A 18 2.87 2.50 -1.46
C LEU A 18 2.96 2.14 -2.94
N THR A 19 3.97 2.60 -3.68
CA THR A 19 4.17 2.19 -5.09
C THR A 19 4.39 0.68 -5.23
N GLN A 20 5.17 0.08 -4.33
CA GLN A 20 5.41 -1.37 -4.33
C GLN A 20 4.12 -2.15 -4.02
N LEU A 21 3.32 -1.69 -3.06
CA LEU A 21 2.04 -2.31 -2.72
C LEU A 21 1.04 -2.20 -3.87
N SER A 22 0.98 -1.05 -4.57
CA SER A 22 0.15 -0.91 -5.79
C SER A 22 0.53 -1.94 -6.84
N THR A 23 1.84 -2.11 -7.09
CA THR A 23 2.33 -3.13 -8.04
C THR A 23 1.94 -4.54 -7.61
N LEU A 24 1.93 -4.83 -6.30
CA LEU A 24 1.48 -6.12 -5.78
C LEU A 24 -0.03 -6.32 -5.98
N LYS A 25 -0.86 -5.31 -5.72
CA LYS A 25 -2.32 -5.36 -5.96
C LYS A 25 -2.62 -5.65 -7.43
N ASP A 26 -1.91 -5.00 -8.35
CA ASP A 26 -2.10 -5.21 -9.79
C ASP A 26 -1.77 -6.66 -10.18
N LYS A 27 -0.67 -7.21 -9.65
CA LYS A 27 -0.29 -8.61 -9.89
C LYS A 27 -1.29 -9.60 -9.29
N VAL A 28 -1.75 -9.39 -8.06
CA VAL A 28 -2.77 -10.25 -7.42
C VAL A 28 -4.08 -10.19 -8.20
N SER A 29 -4.47 -9.00 -8.68
CA SER A 29 -5.66 -8.82 -9.51
C SER A 29 -5.53 -9.55 -10.85
N LEU A 30 -4.36 -9.48 -11.49
CA LEU A 30 -4.08 -10.22 -12.72
C LEU A 30 -4.17 -11.74 -12.49
N LEU A 31 -3.52 -12.25 -11.44
CA LEU A 31 -3.55 -13.68 -11.10
C LEU A 31 -4.96 -14.16 -10.77
N THR A 32 -5.77 -13.33 -10.09
CA THR A 32 -7.17 -13.65 -9.79
C THR A 32 -7.97 -13.81 -11.07
N ARG A 33 -7.85 -12.87 -12.02
CA ARG A 33 -8.54 -12.94 -13.32
C ARG A 33 -8.07 -14.12 -14.17
N GLN A 34 -6.77 -14.41 -14.16
CA GLN A 34 -6.22 -15.58 -14.87
C GLN A 34 -6.77 -16.87 -14.28
N TRP A 35 -6.75 -17.01 -12.95
CA TRP A 35 -7.30 -18.18 -12.28
C TRP A 35 -8.80 -18.37 -12.54
N GLU A 36 -9.59 -17.31 -12.45
CA GLU A 36 -11.02 -17.35 -12.76
C GLU A 36 -11.27 -17.71 -14.23
N GLY A 37 -10.44 -17.22 -15.15
CA GLY A 37 -10.53 -17.55 -16.58
C GLY A 37 -10.15 -19.00 -16.91
N ASP A 38 -9.09 -19.51 -16.26
CA ASP A 38 -8.54 -20.85 -16.53
C ASP A 38 -9.31 -21.96 -15.80
N ILE A 39 -9.73 -21.69 -14.56
CA ILE A 39 -10.35 -22.68 -13.67
C ILE A 39 -11.87 -22.49 -13.55
N GLY A 40 -12.39 -21.29 -13.82
CA GLY A 40 -13.83 -20.99 -13.71
C GLY A 40 -14.34 -20.80 -12.28
N ALA A 41 -13.45 -20.63 -11.30
CA ALA A 41 -13.80 -20.45 -9.89
C ALA A 41 -12.98 -19.32 -9.26
N ASN A 42 -13.58 -18.56 -8.34
CA ASN A 42 -12.84 -17.62 -7.51
C ASN A 42 -11.86 -18.38 -6.59
N LEU A 43 -10.67 -17.85 -6.37
CA LEU A 43 -9.70 -18.35 -5.40
C LEU A 43 -9.72 -17.48 -4.13
N PRO A 44 -10.31 -17.95 -3.01
CA PRO A 44 -10.42 -17.18 -1.77
C PRO A 44 -9.08 -16.63 -1.26
N GLY A 45 -7.99 -17.38 -1.45
CA GLY A 45 -6.65 -16.95 -1.03
C GLY A 45 -6.15 -15.66 -1.68
N TYR A 46 -6.49 -15.40 -2.95
CA TYR A 46 -6.13 -14.14 -3.61
C TYR A 46 -6.99 -12.97 -3.15
N THR A 47 -8.26 -13.23 -2.86
CA THR A 47 -9.16 -12.23 -2.26
C THR A 47 -8.66 -11.82 -0.87
N GLU A 48 -8.28 -12.78 -0.03
CA GLU A 48 -7.70 -12.52 1.28
C GLU A 48 -6.37 -11.77 1.18
N LEU A 49 -5.49 -12.17 0.25
CA LEU A 49 -4.22 -11.49 0.02
C LEU A 49 -4.44 -10.02 -0.39
N LEU A 50 -5.38 -9.77 -1.32
CA LEU A 50 -5.73 -8.41 -1.73
C LEU A 50 -6.21 -7.57 -0.54
N ALA A 51 -7.10 -8.11 0.30
CA ALA A 51 -7.58 -7.43 1.50
C ALA A 51 -6.46 -7.10 2.50
N HIS A 52 -5.46 -7.98 2.64
CA HIS A 52 -4.27 -7.70 3.46
C HIS A 52 -3.43 -6.56 2.87
N VAL A 53 -3.20 -6.54 1.56
CA VAL A 53 -2.44 -5.47 0.91
C VAL A 53 -3.15 -4.12 1.07
N GLU A 54 -4.46 -4.07 0.92
CA GLU A 54 -5.27 -2.86 1.15
C GLU A 54 -5.20 -2.36 2.59
N ARG A 55 -5.18 -3.27 3.57
CA ARG A 55 -5.03 -2.91 4.98
C ARG A 55 -3.67 -2.24 5.23
N ILE A 56 -2.58 -2.80 4.67
CA ILE A 56 -1.24 -2.23 4.81
C ILE A 56 -1.17 -0.85 4.14
N GLU A 57 -1.73 -0.72 2.93
CA GLU A 57 -1.80 0.55 2.21
C GLU A 57 -2.47 1.65 3.05
N ARG A 58 -3.60 1.32 3.69
CA ARG A 58 -4.32 2.23 4.58
C ARG A 58 -3.47 2.65 5.79
N GLN A 59 -2.80 1.70 6.45
CA GLN A 59 -1.93 1.98 7.59
C GLN A 59 -0.79 2.93 7.23
N ILE A 60 -0.17 2.75 6.06
CA ILE A 60 0.90 3.63 5.59
C ILE A 60 0.35 5.04 5.30
N HIS A 61 -0.83 5.16 4.70
CA HIS A 61 -1.48 6.46 4.49
C HIS A 61 -1.76 7.20 5.80
N GLU A 62 -2.28 6.49 6.81
CA GLU A 62 -2.53 7.04 8.15
C GLU A 62 -1.22 7.50 8.80
N GLN A 63 -0.15 6.70 8.70
CA GLN A 63 1.16 7.01 9.25
C GLN A 63 1.79 8.26 8.58
N ILE A 64 1.73 8.36 7.25
CA ILE A 64 2.14 9.56 6.52
C ILE A 64 1.32 10.79 6.98
N GLY A 65 0.01 10.61 7.16
CA GLY A 65 -0.88 11.66 7.64
C GLY A 65 -0.49 12.17 9.03
N SER A 66 -0.12 11.26 9.93
CA SER A 66 0.40 11.58 11.27
C SER A 66 1.70 12.37 11.21
N TRP A 67 2.69 11.87 10.46
CA TRP A 67 4.01 12.51 10.31
C TRP A 67 3.95 13.91 9.69
N LYS A 68 3.04 14.14 8.74
CA LYS A 68 2.83 15.47 8.15
C LYS A 68 2.30 16.50 9.15
N LYS A 69 1.55 16.06 10.16
CA LYS A 69 0.97 16.92 11.19
C LYS A 69 1.95 17.24 12.32
N THR A 70 3.01 16.45 12.49
CA THR A 70 4.02 16.70 13.53
C THR A 70 4.92 17.86 13.12
N PRO A 71 4.89 18.99 13.85
CA PRO A 71 5.76 20.12 13.55
C PRO A 71 7.22 19.77 13.87
N ALA A 72 8.13 20.30 13.07
CA ALA A 72 9.55 20.27 13.38
C ALA A 72 9.83 21.14 14.62
N MET A 73 10.50 20.56 15.62
CA MET A 73 10.94 21.28 16.82
C MET A 73 11.87 22.43 16.41
#